data_AF-B5RN65-F1
#
_entry.id   AF-B5RN65-F1
#
_cell.length_a   1.000
_cell.length_b   1.000
_cell.length_c   1.000
_cell.angle_alpha   90.00
_cell.angle_beta   90.00
_cell.angle_gamma   90.00
#
_symmetry.space_group_name_H-M   'P 1'
#
loop_
_entity.id
_entity.type
_entity.pdbx_description
1 polymer ?
#
loop_
_entity_poly.entity_id
_entity_poly.type
_entity_poly.pdbx_seq_one_letter_code
_entity_poly.pdbx_strand_id
1 'polypeptide(L)'
;MKEEGIKGIKGKEELGNIEECRMGRRVKGIVMVMVVMMGCNSGGVSGEGTGEEGKGRKGDGSVIDLKGVSKKIRDAVEFAGSVKEVETLVKSIDALAKAIGKKIQAAGATAANANQNDSLVVGAYNIISDAKAKLEVLEAKAGKFSGIKEKVASAKSSSKSLLDKWAESHGDLGKGGAEDSAVKKAMDKSDATGGKGKKELEDLNKEIVSLIIDVTNVVEDEIKKLTEKPVKPAFGD
;
A
#
# COMPACT_ATOMS: atom_id res chain seq x y z
N MET A 1 54.05 9.71 12.00
CA MET A 1 52.74 9.18 12.45
C MET A 1 51.91 8.95 11.20
N LYS A 2 51.35 7.74 11.04
CA LYS A 2 50.54 7.35 9.89
C LYS A 2 49.09 7.85 10.12
N GLU A 3 48.55 8.60 9.18
CA GLU A 3 47.10 8.81 9.06
C GLU A 3 46.57 7.89 7.97
N GLU A 4 45.98 6.77 8.37
CA GLU A 4 45.01 6.03 7.55
C GLU A 4 43.62 6.36 8.08
N GLY A 5 42.70 6.79 7.21
CA GLY A 5 41.39 7.29 7.60
C GLY A 5 40.31 7.15 6.53
N ILE A 6 39.91 5.90 6.28
CA ILE A 6 38.55 5.43 5.94
C ILE A 6 37.86 6.06 4.71
N LYS A 7 38.01 5.37 3.57
CA LYS A 7 37.01 5.31 2.50
C LYS A 7 35.80 4.49 2.96
N GLY A 8 34.59 4.99 2.70
CA GLY A 8 33.46 4.11 2.36
C GLY A 8 32.19 4.30 3.19
N ILE A 9 31.28 5.16 2.72
CA ILE A 9 29.84 4.96 2.87
C ILE A 9 29.20 5.42 1.55
N LYS A 10 29.18 4.55 0.54
CA LYS A 10 28.48 4.82 -0.73
C LYS A 10 27.50 3.69 -1.13
N GLY A 11 27.12 2.83 -0.19
CA GLY A 11 26.40 1.59 -0.50
C GLY A 11 24.95 1.46 -0.03
N LYS A 12 24.41 2.41 0.74
CA LYS A 12 23.04 2.27 1.31
C LYS A 12 21.93 2.97 0.52
N GLU A 13 22.24 4.08 -0.17
CA GLU A 13 21.25 4.78 -1.00
C GLU A 13 20.96 4.04 -2.32
N GLU A 14 21.93 3.32 -2.87
CA GLU A 14 21.75 2.59 -4.13
C GLU A 14 20.86 1.35 -3.99
N LEU A 15 20.85 0.69 -2.82
CA LEU A 15 20.01 -0.49 -2.57
C LEU A 15 18.52 -0.12 -2.45
N GLY A 16 18.20 1.00 -1.79
CA GLY A 16 16.81 1.48 -1.67
C GLY A 16 16.19 1.84 -3.01
N ASN A 17 16.94 2.55 -3.87
CA ASN A 17 16.46 2.95 -5.20
C ASN A 17 16.29 1.75 -6.17
N ILE A 18 17.09 0.69 -6.02
CA ILE A 18 16.98 -0.51 -6.88
C ILE A 18 15.75 -1.35 -6.51
N GLU A 19 15.41 -1.49 -5.23
CA GLU A 19 14.17 -2.16 -4.81
C GLU A 19 12.92 -1.37 -5.21
N GLU A 20 12.94 -0.04 -5.05
CA GLU A 20 11.83 0.84 -5.44
C GLU A 20 11.59 0.82 -6.97
N CYS A 21 12.67 0.78 -7.77
CA CYS A 21 12.60 0.62 -9.24
C CYS A 21 12.17 -0.78 -9.70
N ARG A 22 12.38 -1.83 -8.91
CA ARG A 22 11.90 -3.20 -9.20
C ARG A 22 10.42 -3.36 -8.83
N MET A 23 10.00 -2.80 -7.69
CA MET A 23 8.59 -2.83 -7.26
C MET A 23 7.71 -1.96 -8.16
N GLY A 24 8.17 -0.77 -8.55
CA GLY A 24 7.43 0.10 -9.49
C GLY A 24 7.14 -0.57 -10.84
N ARG A 25 8.04 -1.45 -11.31
CA ARG A 25 7.83 -2.25 -12.54
C ARG A 25 6.87 -3.41 -12.36
N ARG A 26 6.87 -4.11 -11.21
CA ARG A 26 5.91 -5.18 -10.92
C ARG A 26 4.50 -4.62 -10.69
N VAL A 27 4.38 -3.53 -9.95
CA VAL A 27 3.08 -2.89 -9.65
C VAL A 27 2.48 -2.21 -10.89
N LYS A 28 3.27 -1.57 -11.76
CA LYS A 28 2.77 -1.04 -13.05
C LYS A 28 2.45 -2.15 -14.05
N GLY A 29 3.22 -3.24 -14.09
CA GLY A 29 2.96 -4.39 -14.97
C GLY A 29 1.64 -5.09 -14.63
N ILE A 30 1.34 -5.29 -13.34
CA ILE A 30 0.11 -5.97 -12.90
C ILE A 30 -1.14 -5.12 -13.17
N VAL A 31 -1.05 -3.79 -13.09
CA VAL A 31 -2.18 -2.90 -13.45
C VAL A 31 -2.41 -2.83 -14.97
N MET A 32 -1.36 -3.01 -15.79
CA MET A 32 -1.48 -3.01 -17.26
C MET A 32 -1.92 -4.36 -17.86
N VAL A 33 -1.75 -5.48 -17.14
CA VAL A 33 -2.23 -6.83 -17.54
C VAL A 33 -3.68 -7.07 -17.07
N MET A 34 -4.52 -6.03 -17.04
CA MET A 34 -5.94 -6.15 -16.71
C MET A 34 -6.89 -5.91 -17.91
N VAL A 35 -6.38 -5.65 -19.13
CA VAL A 35 -7.22 -5.26 -20.29
C VAL A 35 -7.07 -6.18 -21.53
N VAL A 36 -6.30 -7.26 -21.49
CA VAL A 36 -6.08 -8.11 -22.69
C VAL A 36 -6.35 -9.59 -22.43
N MET A 37 -7.62 -9.94 -22.15
CA MET A 37 -8.12 -11.32 -22.16
C MET A 37 -9.52 -11.38 -22.80
N MET A 38 -9.69 -10.71 -23.94
CA MET A 38 -10.86 -10.87 -24.82
C MET A 38 -10.37 -11.48 -26.13
N GLY A 39 -10.36 -12.80 -26.22
CA GLY A 39 -10.06 -13.47 -27.48
C GLY A 39 -9.54 -14.89 -27.37
N CYS A 40 -10.37 -15.81 -26.88
CA CYS A 40 -10.31 -17.22 -27.25
C CYS A 40 -11.74 -17.76 -27.32
N ASN A 41 -12.41 -17.50 -28.44
CA ASN A 41 -13.57 -18.28 -28.87
C ASN A 41 -13.05 -19.45 -29.71
N SER A 42 -12.91 -20.63 -29.10
CA SER A 42 -12.96 -21.93 -29.79
C SER A 42 -12.94 -23.06 -28.77
N GLY A 43 -13.99 -23.87 -28.75
CA GLY A 43 -14.06 -25.06 -27.90
C GLY A 43 -15.47 -25.59 -27.67
N GLY A 44 -16.27 -25.74 -28.73
CA GLY A 44 -17.50 -26.52 -28.67
C GLY A 44 -17.18 -28.01 -28.78
N VAL A 45 -17.59 -28.79 -27.76
CA VAL A 45 -17.91 -30.24 -27.76
C VAL A 45 -18.29 -30.58 -26.30
N SER A 46 -19.33 -31.32 -25.95
CA SER A 46 -20.54 -31.87 -26.57
C SER A 46 -21.36 -32.47 -25.41
N GLY A 47 -22.67 -32.65 -25.58
CA GLY A 47 -23.45 -33.56 -24.74
C GLY A 47 -24.55 -32.93 -23.91
N GLU A 48 -25.78 -33.37 -24.17
CA GLU A 48 -26.98 -33.17 -23.38
C GLU A 48 -26.77 -33.40 -21.87
N GLY A 49 -27.36 -32.50 -21.07
CA GLY A 49 -27.78 -32.78 -19.70
C GLY A 49 -26.79 -32.37 -18.60
N THR A 50 -27.19 -31.36 -17.80
CA THR A 50 -26.67 -31.02 -16.45
C THR A 50 -25.33 -30.27 -16.33
N GLY A 51 -25.04 -29.34 -17.25
CA GLY A 51 -24.09 -28.26 -16.93
C GLY A 51 -24.74 -27.27 -15.98
N GLU A 52 -24.57 -27.41 -14.66
CA GLU A 52 -24.92 -26.32 -13.72
C GLU A 52 -24.16 -25.06 -14.13
N GLU A 53 -24.89 -23.96 -14.39
CA GLU A 53 -24.32 -22.68 -14.78
C GLU A 53 -23.17 -22.26 -13.83
N GLY A 54 -22.02 -21.90 -14.40
CA GLY A 54 -20.86 -21.44 -13.64
C GLY A 54 -19.84 -22.53 -13.29
N LYS A 55 -20.00 -23.76 -13.77
CA LYS A 55 -18.98 -24.82 -13.70
C LYS A 55 -18.22 -24.95 -15.03
N GLY A 56 -16.89 -24.97 -14.97
CA GLY A 56 -16.00 -25.26 -16.09
C GLY A 56 -15.38 -26.64 -15.95
N ARG A 57 -14.97 -27.26 -17.06
CA ARG A 57 -14.29 -28.55 -17.07
C ARG A 57 -12.84 -28.35 -17.51
N LYS A 58 -11.88 -28.74 -16.68
CA LYS A 58 -10.43 -28.60 -16.96
C LYS A 58 -9.98 -29.67 -17.96
N GLY A 59 -8.81 -29.47 -18.57
CA GLY A 59 -8.22 -30.43 -19.52
C GLY A 59 -7.91 -31.81 -18.92
N ASP A 60 -7.87 -31.93 -17.60
CA ASP A 60 -7.72 -33.19 -16.86
C ASP A 60 -9.06 -33.85 -16.46
N GLY A 61 -10.19 -33.29 -16.93
CA GLY A 61 -11.53 -33.80 -16.67
C GLY A 61 -12.17 -33.33 -15.37
N SER A 62 -11.45 -32.61 -14.50
CA SER A 62 -12.01 -32.07 -13.25
C SER A 62 -12.94 -30.88 -13.47
N VAL A 63 -13.85 -30.66 -12.52
CA VAL A 63 -14.83 -29.57 -12.56
C VAL A 63 -14.36 -28.43 -11.66
N ILE A 64 -14.31 -27.21 -12.19
CA ILE A 64 -14.00 -25.98 -11.47
C ILE A 64 -15.26 -25.13 -11.32
N ASP A 65 -15.52 -24.62 -10.12
CA ASP A 65 -16.55 -23.60 -9.87
C ASP A 65 -16.01 -22.22 -10.29
N LEU A 66 -16.24 -21.84 -11.55
CA LEU A 66 -15.80 -20.57 -12.12
C LEU A 66 -16.51 -19.39 -11.45
N LYS A 67 -17.79 -19.55 -11.07
CA LYS A 67 -18.57 -18.50 -10.41
C LYS A 67 -18.01 -18.20 -9.00
N GLY A 68 -17.72 -19.24 -8.22
CA GLY A 68 -17.10 -19.12 -6.91
C GLY A 68 -15.71 -18.49 -6.96
N VAL A 69 -14.83 -18.98 -7.86
CA VAL A 69 -13.47 -18.45 -8.02
C VAL A 69 -13.49 -17.01 -8.52
N SER A 70 -14.31 -16.68 -9.52
CA SER A 70 -14.44 -15.31 -10.04
C SER A 70 -14.90 -14.32 -8.95
N LYS A 71 -15.85 -14.73 -8.09
CA LYS A 71 -16.28 -13.90 -6.95
C LYS A 71 -15.13 -13.65 -5.96
N LYS A 72 -14.35 -14.67 -5.61
CA LYS A 72 -13.22 -14.51 -4.69
C LYS A 72 -12.13 -13.60 -5.24
N ILE A 73 -11.82 -13.74 -6.53
CA ILE A 73 -10.87 -12.84 -7.23
C ILE A 73 -11.40 -11.40 -7.17
N ARG A 74 -12.68 -11.17 -7.49
CA ARG A 74 -13.29 -9.83 -7.44
C ARG A 74 -13.18 -9.22 -6.04
N ASP A 75 -13.55 -9.99 -5.02
CA ASP A 75 -13.50 -9.57 -3.62
C ASP A 75 -12.07 -9.21 -3.19
N ALA A 76 -11.07 -10.01 -3.58
CA ALA A 76 -9.66 -9.76 -3.28
C ALA A 76 -9.13 -8.52 -4.01
N VAL A 77 -9.48 -8.34 -5.28
CA VAL A 77 -9.09 -7.16 -6.09
C VAL A 77 -9.71 -5.88 -5.54
N GLU A 78 -10.98 -5.89 -5.15
CA GLU A 78 -11.65 -4.73 -4.56
C GLU A 78 -11.01 -4.34 -3.22
N PHE A 79 -10.65 -5.33 -2.40
CA PHE A 79 -9.94 -5.11 -1.15
C PHE A 79 -8.54 -4.53 -1.41
N ALA A 80 -7.78 -5.09 -2.37
CA ALA A 80 -6.48 -4.57 -2.79
C ALA A 80 -6.53 -3.11 -3.27
N GLY A 81 -7.54 -2.76 -4.05
CA GLY A 81 -7.78 -1.38 -4.49
C GLY A 81 -7.96 -0.43 -3.31
N SER A 82 -8.75 -0.82 -2.32
CA SER A 82 -9.00 -0.03 -1.11
C SER A 82 -7.73 0.16 -0.26
N VAL A 83 -6.89 -0.86 -0.13
CA VAL A 83 -5.59 -0.74 0.57
C VAL A 83 -4.64 0.21 -0.18
N LYS A 84 -4.68 0.20 -1.52
CA LYS A 84 -3.84 1.08 -2.35
C LYS A 84 -4.23 2.55 -2.26
N GLU A 85 -5.51 2.84 -2.02
CA GLU A 85 -5.94 4.20 -1.67
C GLU A 85 -5.27 4.69 -0.38
N VAL A 86 -5.21 3.84 0.66
CA VAL A 86 -4.53 4.17 1.92
C VAL A 86 -3.04 4.40 1.69
N GLU A 87 -2.39 3.53 0.91
CA GLU A 87 -0.98 3.71 0.51
C GLU A 87 -0.75 5.07 -0.16
N THR A 88 -1.65 5.47 -1.07
CA THR A 88 -1.55 6.75 -1.78
C THR A 88 -1.71 7.93 -0.82
N LEU A 89 -2.65 7.87 0.12
CA LEU A 89 -2.81 8.91 1.14
C LEU A 89 -1.57 9.05 2.01
N VAL A 90 -1.03 7.94 2.54
CA VAL A 90 0.18 7.97 3.38
C VAL A 90 1.39 8.49 2.60
N LYS A 91 1.56 8.07 1.33
CA LYS A 91 2.65 8.57 0.46
C LYS A 91 2.48 10.03 0.07
N SER A 92 1.27 10.58 0.05
CA SER A 92 1.05 12.00 -0.28
C SER A 92 1.72 12.94 0.73
N ILE A 93 2.01 12.46 1.94
CA ILE A 93 2.79 13.21 2.94
C ILE A 93 4.18 13.56 2.43
N ASP A 94 4.80 12.73 1.59
CA ASP A 94 6.11 13.03 0.98
C ASP A 94 6.03 14.22 0.02
N ALA A 95 4.90 14.39 -0.65
CA ALA A 95 4.65 15.56 -1.49
C ALA A 95 4.41 16.81 -0.64
N LEU A 96 3.69 16.68 0.47
CA LEU A 96 3.48 17.78 1.42
C LEU A 96 4.78 18.20 2.12
N ALA A 97 5.65 17.25 2.48
CA ALA A 97 6.95 17.54 3.08
C ALA A 97 7.82 18.40 2.16
N LYS A 98 7.72 18.22 0.84
CA LYS A 98 8.43 19.07 -0.15
C LYS A 98 7.91 20.52 -0.19
N ALA A 99 6.73 20.79 0.34
CA ALA A 99 6.13 22.12 0.42
C ALA A 99 6.47 22.88 1.71
N ILE A 100 7.16 22.24 2.67
CA ILE A 100 7.59 22.90 3.92
C ILE A 100 8.44 24.14 3.59
N GLY A 101 8.10 25.26 4.24
CA GLY A 101 8.80 26.53 4.10
C GLY A 101 8.65 27.16 2.71
N LYS A 102 7.57 26.81 1.98
CA LYS A 102 7.31 27.33 0.63
C LYS A 102 5.96 28.02 0.51
N LYS A 103 5.88 28.94 -0.45
CA LYS A 103 4.64 29.56 -0.94
C LYS A 103 4.58 29.51 -2.46
N ILE A 104 3.37 29.63 -2.99
CA ILE A 104 3.15 29.80 -4.44
C ILE A 104 3.39 31.29 -4.78
N GLN A 105 4.11 31.54 -5.88
CA GLN A 105 4.24 32.83 -6.53
C GLN A 105 3.45 32.86 -7.84
N ALA A 106 3.45 34.03 -8.50
CA ALA A 106 2.88 34.18 -9.82
C ALA A 106 3.40 33.11 -10.80
N ALA A 107 2.55 32.69 -11.73
CA ALA A 107 2.84 31.65 -12.72
C ALA A 107 3.19 30.26 -12.14
N GLY A 108 2.80 29.97 -10.88
CA GLY A 108 2.92 28.63 -10.29
C GLY A 108 4.32 28.26 -9.81
N ALA A 109 5.28 29.20 -9.83
CA ALA A 109 6.59 28.99 -9.21
C ALA A 109 6.46 28.90 -7.67
N THR A 110 7.33 28.14 -7.02
CA THR A 110 7.42 28.13 -5.56
C THR A 110 8.58 28.99 -5.07
N ALA A 111 8.39 29.72 -3.97
CA ALA A 111 9.45 30.47 -3.31
C ALA A 111 9.48 30.21 -1.80
N ALA A 112 10.56 30.64 -1.15
CA ALA A 112 10.71 30.49 0.30
C ALA A 112 9.62 31.27 1.07
N ASN A 113 9.12 30.64 2.12
CA ASN A 113 8.17 31.16 3.10
C ASN A 113 8.39 30.44 4.44
N ALA A 114 9.55 30.70 5.03
CA ALA A 114 10.01 29.96 6.20
C ALA A 114 9.04 30.08 7.38
N ASN A 115 8.89 29.00 8.13
CA ASN A 115 8.19 28.94 9.41
C ASN A 115 6.73 29.38 9.32
N GLN A 116 6.01 28.98 8.27
CA GLN A 116 4.59 29.28 8.05
C GLN A 116 3.85 28.00 7.61
N ASN A 117 4.03 26.92 8.38
CA ASN A 117 3.61 25.57 8.01
C ASN A 117 2.39 25.06 8.78
N ASP A 118 1.74 25.88 9.60
CA ASP A 118 0.63 25.46 10.47
C ASP A 118 -0.53 24.83 9.69
N SER A 119 -0.99 25.47 8.62
CA SER A 119 -2.04 24.89 7.75
C SER A 119 -1.59 23.63 7.01
N LEU A 120 -0.31 23.54 6.64
CA LEU A 120 0.26 22.36 5.98
C LEU A 120 0.23 21.15 6.92
N VAL A 121 0.62 21.35 8.18
CA VAL A 121 0.58 20.33 9.23
C VAL A 121 -0.85 19.86 9.47
N VAL A 122 -1.81 20.77 9.59
CA VAL A 122 -3.24 20.42 9.76
C VAL A 122 -3.75 19.60 8.58
N GLY A 123 -3.38 19.98 7.35
CA GLY A 123 -3.71 19.21 6.14
C GLY A 123 -3.15 17.80 6.19
N ALA A 124 -1.88 17.64 6.55
CA ALA A 124 -1.24 16.34 6.72
C ALA A 124 -1.89 15.48 7.81
N TYR A 125 -2.23 16.10 8.95
CA TYR A 125 -2.95 15.45 10.04
C TYR A 125 -4.28 14.87 9.57
N ASN A 126 -5.08 15.65 8.84
CA ASN A 126 -6.36 15.20 8.31
C ASN A 126 -6.22 14.05 7.30
N ILE A 127 -5.22 14.09 6.41
CA ILE A 127 -4.95 13.00 5.46
C ILE A 127 -4.65 11.68 6.19
N ILE A 128 -3.83 11.71 7.25
CA ILE A 128 -3.53 10.51 8.03
C ILE A 128 -4.75 10.07 8.85
N SER A 129 -5.56 11.01 9.35
CA SER A 129 -6.84 10.69 10.01
C SER A 129 -7.79 9.96 9.06
N ASP A 130 -7.90 10.41 7.81
CA ASP A 130 -8.71 9.76 6.78
C ASP A 130 -8.15 8.38 6.42
N ALA A 131 -6.81 8.25 6.31
CA ALA A 131 -6.15 6.97 6.09
C ALA A 131 -6.46 5.96 7.23
N LYS A 132 -6.42 6.41 8.49
CA LYS A 132 -6.82 5.61 9.66
C LYS A 132 -8.28 5.16 9.58
N ALA A 133 -9.19 6.07 9.23
CA ALA A 133 -10.61 5.74 9.09
C ALA A 133 -10.85 4.69 7.98
N LYS A 134 -10.13 4.80 6.86
CA LYS A 134 -10.17 3.78 5.80
C LYS A 134 -9.63 2.43 6.28
N LEU A 135 -8.55 2.42 7.07
CA LEU A 135 -8.02 1.19 7.67
C LEU A 135 -9.01 0.53 8.63
N GLU A 136 -9.78 1.32 9.39
CA GLU A 136 -10.85 0.80 10.24
C GLU A 136 -11.95 0.09 9.45
N VAL A 137 -12.38 0.67 8.33
CA VAL A 137 -13.34 0.03 7.42
C VAL A 137 -12.76 -1.25 6.79
N LEU A 138 -11.48 -1.22 6.42
CA LEU A 138 -10.77 -2.38 5.87
C LEU A 138 -10.67 -3.52 6.89
N GLU A 139 -10.38 -3.21 8.16
CA GLU A 139 -10.23 -4.20 9.22
C GLU A 139 -11.51 -5.02 9.41
N ALA A 140 -12.67 -4.35 9.37
CA ALA A 140 -13.98 -5.01 9.43
C ALA A 140 -14.24 -5.96 8.25
N LYS A 141 -13.69 -5.64 7.07
CA LYS A 141 -13.84 -6.44 5.83
C LYS A 141 -12.76 -7.53 5.68
N ALA A 142 -11.66 -7.44 6.42
CA ALA A 142 -10.48 -8.28 6.24
C ALA A 142 -10.64 -9.73 6.72
N GLY A 143 -11.67 -10.03 7.53
CA GLY A 143 -11.85 -11.35 8.14
C GLY A 143 -12.05 -12.51 7.16
N LYS A 144 -12.34 -12.22 5.89
CA LYS A 144 -12.44 -13.22 4.82
C LYS A 144 -11.09 -13.62 4.19
N PHE A 145 -10.01 -12.90 4.52
CA PHE A 145 -8.67 -13.16 4.01
C PHE A 145 -7.76 -13.57 5.16
N SER A 146 -7.21 -14.79 5.07
CA SER A 146 -6.37 -15.37 6.13
C SER A 146 -5.17 -14.46 6.44
N GLY A 147 -4.97 -14.15 7.73
CA GLY A 147 -3.83 -13.34 8.21
C GLY A 147 -3.87 -11.85 7.85
N ILE A 148 -4.81 -11.37 7.02
CA ILE A 148 -4.84 -9.96 6.58
C ILE A 148 -5.40 -9.04 7.66
N LYS A 149 -6.38 -9.50 8.44
CA LYS A 149 -7.03 -8.67 9.47
C LYS A 149 -6.03 -8.11 10.48
N GLU A 150 -5.09 -8.94 10.93
CA GLU A 150 -4.02 -8.54 11.88
C GLU A 150 -3.12 -7.47 11.27
N LYS A 151 -2.77 -7.60 9.98
CA LYS A 151 -1.93 -6.63 9.27
C LYS A 151 -2.62 -5.29 9.08
N VAL A 152 -3.93 -5.29 8.80
CA VAL A 152 -4.73 -4.06 8.79
C VAL A 152 -4.76 -3.41 10.17
N ALA A 153 -4.93 -4.20 11.23
CA ALA A 153 -4.94 -3.70 12.61
C ALA A 153 -3.57 -3.10 13.01
N SER A 154 -2.46 -3.69 12.59
CA SER A 154 -1.10 -3.14 12.79
C SER A 154 -0.94 -1.79 12.09
N ALA A 155 -1.30 -1.71 10.79
CA ALA A 155 -1.26 -0.45 10.04
C ALA A 155 -2.16 0.63 10.68
N LYS A 156 -3.37 0.26 11.11
CA LYS A 156 -4.31 1.14 11.83
C LYS A 156 -3.67 1.66 13.13
N SER A 157 -3.02 0.79 13.89
CA SER A 157 -2.35 1.16 15.13
C SER A 157 -1.19 2.13 14.87
N SER A 158 -0.35 1.86 13.87
CA SER A 158 0.73 2.78 13.46
C SER A 158 0.21 4.15 13.00
N SER A 159 -0.93 4.19 12.29
CA SER A 159 -1.56 5.46 11.91
C SER A 159 -2.06 6.25 13.12
N LYS A 160 -2.60 5.56 14.13
CA LYS A 160 -2.98 6.17 15.41
C LYS A 160 -1.76 6.70 16.15
N SER A 161 -0.68 5.92 16.26
CA SER A 161 0.55 6.34 16.92
C SER A 161 1.14 7.61 16.28
N LEU A 162 1.11 7.72 14.95
CA LEU A 162 1.53 8.93 14.25
C LEU A 162 0.66 10.15 14.61
N LEU A 163 -0.67 10.00 14.57
CA LEU A 163 -1.61 11.07 14.92
C LEU A 163 -1.46 11.51 16.37
N ASP A 164 -1.33 10.56 17.29
CA ASP A 164 -1.10 10.82 18.70
C ASP A 164 0.23 11.57 18.88
N LYS A 165 1.29 11.18 18.13
CA LYS A 165 2.59 11.86 18.21
C LYS A 165 2.55 13.31 17.71
N TRP A 166 1.83 13.56 16.62
CA TRP A 166 1.59 14.92 16.12
C TRP A 166 0.77 15.75 17.11
N ALA A 167 -0.23 15.16 17.75
CA ALA A 167 -1.03 15.81 18.78
C ALA A 167 -0.21 16.12 20.05
N GLU A 168 0.63 15.21 20.53
CA GLU A 168 1.57 15.47 21.64
C GLU A 168 2.55 16.60 21.31
N SER A 169 2.92 16.73 20.04
CA SER A 169 3.86 17.76 19.57
C SER A 169 3.16 19.09 19.21
N HIS A 170 1.91 19.31 19.64
CA HIS A 170 1.11 20.48 19.26
C HIS A 170 1.79 21.82 19.61
N GLY A 171 2.61 21.89 20.65
CA GLY A 171 3.34 23.11 21.01
C GLY A 171 4.30 23.58 19.91
N ASP A 172 4.84 22.65 19.11
CA ASP A 172 5.73 22.94 18.00
C ASP A 172 5.02 22.90 16.64
N LEU A 173 4.08 21.97 16.48
CA LEU A 173 3.42 21.67 15.21
C LEU A 173 2.11 22.42 15.00
N GLY A 174 1.39 22.73 16.09
CA GLY A 174 0.09 23.39 16.07
C GLY A 174 0.12 24.88 16.39
N LYS A 175 1.31 25.47 16.58
CA LYS A 175 1.47 26.91 16.77
C LYS A 175 1.37 27.65 15.43
N GLY A 176 0.82 28.86 15.44
CA GLY A 176 0.89 29.76 14.30
C GLY A 176 2.36 29.99 13.92
N GLY A 177 2.70 29.79 12.64
CA GLY A 177 4.09 29.86 12.19
C GLY A 177 4.96 28.67 12.61
N ALA A 178 4.44 27.45 12.51
CA ALA A 178 5.19 26.22 12.78
C ALA A 178 6.52 26.20 11.99
N GLU A 179 7.62 25.98 12.71
CA GLU A 179 8.98 26.10 12.17
C GLU A 179 9.32 24.97 11.19
N ASP A 180 10.05 25.30 10.13
CA ASP A 180 10.45 24.33 9.10
C ASP A 180 11.18 23.13 9.71
N SER A 181 12.05 23.38 10.70
CA SER A 181 12.83 22.34 11.39
C SER A 181 11.96 21.38 12.20
N ALA A 182 10.91 21.89 12.86
CA ALA A 182 9.98 21.09 13.63
C ALA A 182 9.08 20.24 12.73
N VAL A 183 8.60 20.83 11.62
CA VAL A 183 7.73 20.12 10.68
C VAL A 183 8.49 19.04 9.89
N LYS A 184 9.76 19.28 9.52
CA LYS A 184 10.62 18.24 8.91
C LYS A 184 10.79 17.02 9.81
N LYS A 185 11.05 17.22 11.10
CA LYS A 185 11.11 16.16 12.13
C LYS A 185 9.82 15.35 12.26
N ALA A 186 8.70 15.86 11.76
CA ALA A 186 7.38 15.24 11.83
C ALA A 186 6.96 14.56 10.52
N MET A 187 7.25 15.17 9.37
CA MET A 187 6.70 14.76 8.06
C MET A 187 7.76 14.36 7.03
N ASP A 188 9.02 14.77 7.19
CA ASP A 188 10.09 14.48 6.23
C ASP A 188 10.86 13.21 6.65
N LYS A 189 10.62 12.11 5.93
CA LYS A 189 11.34 10.84 6.15
C LYS A 189 12.85 10.96 5.86
N SER A 190 13.29 11.98 5.14
CA SER A 190 14.71 12.24 4.89
C SER A 190 15.38 13.11 5.97
N ASP A 191 14.64 13.67 6.93
CA ASP A 191 15.21 14.48 8.02
C ASP A 191 16.11 13.65 8.95
N ALA A 192 17.26 14.18 9.35
CA ALA A 192 18.23 13.42 10.16
C ALA A 192 17.91 13.36 11.66
N THR A 193 17.00 14.21 12.15
CA THR A 193 16.87 14.52 13.58
C THR A 193 15.59 14.01 14.23
N GLY A 194 14.52 13.79 13.46
CA GLY A 194 13.30 13.10 13.89
C GLY A 194 12.67 13.58 15.22
N GLY A 195 11.94 12.70 15.91
CA GLY A 195 11.42 12.93 17.26
C GLY A 195 10.02 13.58 17.34
N LYS A 196 9.42 13.96 16.21
CA LYS A 196 8.10 14.61 16.16
C LYS A 196 7.08 13.89 15.27
N GLY A 197 7.27 12.60 14.98
CA GLY A 197 6.39 11.83 14.10
C GLY A 197 7.08 11.18 12.90
N LYS A 198 8.32 11.58 12.57
CA LYS A 198 9.07 10.96 11.45
C LYS A 198 9.11 9.43 11.58
N LYS A 199 9.47 8.92 12.76
CA LYS A 199 9.63 7.48 12.99
C LYS A 199 8.29 6.76 12.83
N GLU A 200 7.24 7.31 13.42
CA GLU A 200 5.88 6.80 13.35
C GLU A 200 5.35 6.81 11.90
N LEU A 201 5.73 7.82 11.09
CA LEU A 201 5.42 7.87 9.67
C LEU A 201 6.19 6.81 8.85
N GLU A 202 7.46 6.58 9.15
CA GLU A 202 8.24 5.49 8.54
C GLU A 202 7.64 4.12 8.87
N ASP A 203 7.24 3.92 10.13
CA ASP A 203 6.66 2.66 10.59
C ASP A 203 5.27 2.44 9.97
N LEU A 204 4.43 3.48 9.89
CA LEU A 204 3.17 3.41 9.13
C LEU A 204 3.41 3.06 7.66
N ASN A 205 4.39 3.68 7.01
CA ASN A 205 4.71 3.39 5.62
C ASN A 205 5.17 1.94 5.41
N LYS A 206 5.98 1.38 6.33
CA LYS A 206 6.40 -0.03 6.29
C LYS A 206 5.21 -0.98 6.44
N GLU A 207 4.34 -0.73 7.42
CA GLU A 207 3.14 -1.56 7.66
C GLU A 207 2.22 -1.57 6.43
N ILE A 208 1.99 -0.41 5.82
CA ILE A 208 1.16 -0.31 4.61
C ILE A 208 1.80 -1.02 3.41
N VAL A 209 3.11 -0.89 3.22
CA VAL A 209 3.82 -1.61 2.15
C VAL A 209 3.73 -3.12 2.35
N SER A 210 3.94 -3.61 3.58
CA SER A 210 3.76 -5.04 3.88
C SER A 210 2.33 -5.49 3.59
N LEU A 211 1.33 -4.73 4.06
CA LEU A 211 -0.07 -5.04 3.83
C LEU A 211 -0.42 -5.13 2.33
N ILE A 212 0.10 -4.23 1.49
CA ILE A 212 -0.08 -4.28 0.03
C ILE A 212 0.49 -5.58 -0.55
N ILE A 213 1.69 -5.98 -0.11
CA ILE A 213 2.32 -7.23 -0.57
C ILE A 213 1.44 -8.43 -0.23
N ASP A 214 0.97 -8.51 1.01
CA ASP A 214 0.17 -9.62 1.50
C ASP A 214 -1.19 -9.73 0.80
N VAL A 215 -1.84 -8.59 0.58
CA VAL A 215 -3.10 -8.54 -0.15
C VAL A 215 -2.91 -8.87 -1.63
N THR A 216 -1.76 -8.51 -2.21
CA THR A 216 -1.41 -8.92 -3.58
C THR A 216 -1.25 -10.45 -3.65
N ASN A 217 -0.59 -11.06 -2.67
CA ASN A 217 -0.47 -12.52 -2.61
C ASN A 217 -1.83 -13.22 -2.51
N VAL A 218 -2.79 -12.65 -1.76
CA VAL A 218 -4.17 -13.16 -1.72
C VAL A 218 -4.81 -13.13 -3.11
N VAL A 219 -4.65 -12.06 -3.88
CA VAL A 219 -5.16 -11.98 -5.26
C VAL A 219 -4.47 -13.04 -6.14
N GLU A 220 -3.15 -13.18 -6.05
CA GLU A 220 -2.40 -14.18 -6.81
C GLU A 220 -2.86 -15.60 -6.48
N ASP A 221 -3.09 -15.92 -5.21
CA ASP A 221 -3.54 -17.24 -4.77
C ASP A 221 -4.97 -17.56 -5.24
N GLU A 222 -5.87 -16.58 -5.25
CA GLU A 222 -7.20 -16.78 -5.86
C GLU A 222 -7.13 -16.97 -7.38
N ILE A 223 -6.19 -16.31 -8.07
CA ILE A 223 -5.96 -16.50 -9.51
C ILE A 223 -5.38 -17.88 -9.81
N LYS A 224 -4.42 -18.37 -9.00
CA LYS A 224 -3.78 -19.69 -9.20
C LYS A 224 -4.78 -20.84 -9.22
N LYS A 225 -5.88 -20.74 -8.46
CA LYS A 225 -6.97 -21.74 -8.43
C LYS A 225 -7.60 -22.01 -9.80
N LEU A 226 -7.56 -21.04 -10.72
CA LEU A 226 -7.98 -21.24 -12.11
C LEU A 226 -7.13 -22.31 -12.81
N THR A 227 -5.84 -22.38 -12.49
CA THR A 227 -4.85 -23.24 -13.13
C THR A 227 -4.41 -24.45 -12.29
N GLU A 228 -4.67 -24.46 -10.99
CA GLU A 228 -4.27 -25.55 -10.10
C GLU A 228 -4.94 -26.89 -10.48
N LYS A 229 -4.17 -27.97 -10.41
CA LYS A 229 -4.73 -29.33 -10.59
C LYS A 229 -5.70 -29.64 -9.44
N PRO A 230 -6.79 -30.35 -9.69
CA PRO A 230 -7.72 -30.80 -8.65
C PRO A 230 -6.96 -31.62 -7.61
N VAL A 231 -7.24 -31.36 -6.33
CA VAL A 231 -6.82 -32.26 -5.25
C VAL A 231 -7.63 -33.54 -5.42
N LYS A 232 -6.95 -34.65 -5.74
CA LYS A 232 -7.58 -35.97 -5.82
C LYS A 232 -8.21 -36.26 -4.45
N PRO A 233 -9.52 -36.52 -4.36
CA PRO A 233 -10.12 -36.87 -3.07
C PRO A 233 -9.43 -38.16 -2.57
N ALA A 234 -8.96 -38.14 -1.33
CA ALA A 234 -8.50 -39.35 -0.67
C ALA A 234 -9.70 -40.29 -0.60
N PHE A 235 -9.66 -41.36 -1.39
CA PHE A 235 -10.58 -42.47 -1.20
C PHE A 235 -10.20 -43.09 0.15
N GLY A 236 -11.10 -42.95 1.13
CA GLY A 236 -11.01 -43.70 2.38
C GLY A 236 -11.26 -45.18 2.10
N ASP A 237 -10.47 -46.02 2.76
CA ASP A 237 -10.50 -47.48 2.72
C ASP A 237 -11.86 -48.09 3.13
#